data_AF-A0A522L0T4-F1
#
_entry.id   AF-A0A522L0T4-F1
#
_cell.length_a   1.000
_cell.length_b   1.000
_cell.length_c   1.000
_cell.angle_alpha   90.00
_cell.angle_beta   90.00
_cell.angle_gamma   90.00
#
_symmetry.space_group_name_H-M   'P 1'
#
loop_
_entity.id
_entity.type
_entity.pdbx_description
1 polymer ?
#
loop_
_entity_poly.entity_id
_entity_poly.type
_entity_poly.pdbx_seq_one_letter_code
_entity_poly.pdbx_strand_id
1 'polypeptide(L)'
;WVDMVVAGVIGLLIGGITILASTRPRLSVASDAISALVATMITIVVSAWIVPLAIKSVILSSLIILIPGMSLTTAVREISSQHLVSGMARMGGAMSTLLKLGFGTLAASEVCNALGIHARDFVLPPLPSWTDYPALLIAAVAFAILFRAARRDWPVVILAVVVGYFTTRWGGEIAGRLPAAPFGVFLGGLVLSALANLYARFAHRPGAVIREPGILLLVPGSVGFRSVSYLLERSTKLGMDTGLLLITLLIALAAGLMFGELLVAPRRSL
;
A
#
# COMPACT_ATOMS: atom_id res chain seq x y z
N TRP A 1 16.04 8.97 10.06
CA TRP A 1 16.92 8.16 9.18
C TRP A 1 17.10 6.75 9.73
N VAL A 2 17.31 6.57 11.05
CA VAL A 2 17.40 5.24 11.69
C VAL A 2 16.19 4.37 11.37
N ASP A 3 14.98 4.91 11.47
CA ASP A 3 13.72 4.23 11.10
C ASP A 3 13.74 3.67 9.68
N MET A 4 14.32 4.41 8.73
CA MET A 4 14.43 3.98 7.32
C MET A 4 15.43 2.83 7.16
N VAL A 5 16.56 2.88 7.87
CA VAL A 5 17.58 1.82 7.84
C VAL A 5 17.01 0.54 8.46
N VAL A 6 16.38 0.64 9.62
CA VAL A 6 15.75 -0.49 10.30
C VAL A 6 14.64 -1.08 9.44
N ALA A 7 13.75 -0.24 8.89
CA ALA A 7 12.71 -0.72 7.98
C ALA A 7 13.29 -1.38 6.72
N GLY A 8 14.38 -0.86 6.17
CA GLY A 8 15.09 -1.45 5.03
C GLY A 8 15.66 -2.83 5.35
N VAL A 9 16.31 -2.99 6.51
CA VAL A 9 16.85 -4.28 6.96
C VAL A 9 15.72 -5.29 7.20
N ILE A 10 14.65 -4.90 7.88
CA ILE A 10 13.49 -5.77 8.10
C ILE A 10 12.84 -6.13 6.76
N GLY A 11 12.71 -5.18 5.83
CA GLY A 11 12.20 -5.42 4.48
C GLY A 11 13.04 -6.44 3.70
N LEU A 12 14.37 -6.40 3.81
CA LEU A 12 15.26 -7.41 3.22
C LEU A 12 15.03 -8.79 3.85
N LEU A 13 14.87 -8.86 5.18
CA LEU A 13 14.56 -10.10 5.88
C LEU A 13 13.21 -10.69 5.43
N ILE A 14 12.18 -9.86 5.34
CA ILE A 14 10.86 -10.27 4.83
C ILE A 14 10.98 -10.78 3.40
N GLY A 15 11.68 -10.06 2.52
CA GLY A 15 11.92 -10.51 1.15
C GLY A 15 12.60 -11.88 1.10
N GLY A 16 13.57 -12.13 1.98
CA GLY A 16 14.19 -13.44 2.17
C GLY A 16 13.20 -14.53 2.62
N ILE A 17 12.35 -14.22 3.61
CA ILE A 17 11.27 -15.13 4.08
C ILE A 17 10.32 -15.47 2.94
N THR A 18 9.88 -14.48 2.16
CA THR A 18 8.96 -14.67 1.03
C THR A 18 9.58 -15.55 -0.06
N ILE A 19 10.86 -15.35 -0.39
CA ILE A 19 11.56 -16.17 -1.40
C ILE A 19 11.70 -17.61 -0.90
N LEU A 20 12.13 -17.83 0.35
CA LEU A 20 12.24 -19.18 0.91
C LEU A 20 10.89 -19.89 0.99
N ALA A 21 9.84 -19.17 1.38
CA ALA A 21 8.49 -19.69 1.51
C ALA A 21 7.88 -20.10 0.16
N SER A 22 8.30 -19.49 -0.95
CA SER A 22 7.79 -19.82 -2.29
C SER A 22 8.02 -21.28 -2.70
N THR A 23 9.05 -21.92 -2.15
CA THR A 23 9.39 -23.33 -2.44
C THR A 23 8.66 -24.33 -1.54
N ARG A 24 7.96 -23.86 -0.50
CA ARG A 24 7.33 -24.69 0.54
C ARG A 24 5.86 -24.31 0.74
N PRO A 25 4.90 -25.10 0.23
CA PRO A 25 3.46 -24.76 0.25
C PRO A 25 2.92 -24.41 1.64
N ARG A 26 3.31 -25.16 2.68
CA ARG A 26 2.90 -24.90 4.07
C ARG A 26 3.43 -23.56 4.60
N LEU A 27 4.66 -23.21 4.24
CA LEU A 27 5.29 -21.96 4.68
C LEU A 27 4.70 -20.76 3.93
N SER A 28 4.36 -20.93 2.65
CA SER A 28 3.74 -19.88 1.84
C SER A 28 2.43 -19.37 2.46
N VAL A 29 1.59 -20.26 2.99
CA VAL A 29 0.30 -19.87 3.59
C VAL A 29 0.48 -19.03 4.87
N ALA A 30 1.48 -19.35 5.68
CA ALA A 30 1.78 -18.67 6.93
C ALA A 30 2.77 -17.50 6.79
N SER A 31 3.37 -17.32 5.61
CA SER A 31 4.48 -16.39 5.38
C SER A 31 4.13 -14.95 5.73
N ASP A 32 2.90 -14.49 5.46
CA ASP A 32 2.42 -13.15 5.82
C ASP A 32 2.43 -12.94 7.34
N ALA A 33 1.87 -13.89 8.09
CA ALA A 33 1.80 -13.82 9.55
C ALA A 33 3.19 -13.90 10.18
N ILE A 34 4.06 -14.78 9.66
CA ILE A 34 5.45 -14.90 10.12
C ILE A 34 6.22 -13.61 9.84
N SER A 35 6.05 -13.03 8.65
CA SER A 35 6.71 -11.78 8.27
C SER A 35 6.29 -10.62 9.17
N ALA A 36 4.99 -10.49 9.45
CA ALA A 36 4.48 -9.50 10.38
C ALA A 36 4.98 -9.71 11.81
N LEU A 37 5.04 -10.96 12.27
CA LEU A 37 5.56 -11.30 13.60
C LEU A 37 7.04 -10.92 13.72
N VAL A 38 7.87 -11.31 12.74
CA VAL A 38 9.30 -10.99 12.71
C VAL A 38 9.51 -9.48 12.62
N ALA A 39 8.77 -8.79 11.76
CA ALA A 39 8.89 -7.34 11.60
C ALA A 39 8.58 -6.58 12.90
N THR A 40 7.46 -6.92 13.55
CA THR A 40 7.05 -6.28 14.80
C THR A 40 7.99 -6.61 15.94
N MET A 41 8.40 -7.87 16.08
CA MET A 41 9.32 -8.29 17.14
C MET A 41 10.68 -7.60 17.03
N ILE A 42 11.28 -7.58 15.83
CA ILE A 42 12.56 -6.86 15.61
C ILE A 42 12.38 -5.36 15.88
N THR A 43 11.29 -4.76 15.41
CA THR A 43 11.04 -3.33 15.64
C THR A 43 10.94 -2.99 17.12
N ILE A 44 10.22 -3.80 17.91
CA ILE A 44 10.08 -3.60 19.36
C ILE A 44 11.43 -3.77 20.07
N VAL A 45 12.18 -4.84 19.76
CA VAL A 45 13.48 -5.12 20.38
C VAL A 45 14.50 -4.02 20.08
N VAL A 46 14.58 -3.58 18.82
CA VAL A 46 15.47 -2.48 18.41
C VAL A 46 15.07 -1.18 19.11
N SER A 47 13.76 -0.90 19.21
CA SER A 47 13.25 0.29 19.92
C SER A 47 13.57 0.27 21.41
N ALA A 48 13.46 -0.89 22.05
CA ALA A 48 13.69 -1.06 23.47
C ALA A 48 15.16 -0.92 23.85
N TRP A 49 16.08 -1.47 23.05
CA TRP A 49 17.49 -1.62 23.45
C TRP A 49 18.49 -0.78 22.67
N ILE A 50 18.18 -0.36 21.44
CA ILE A 50 19.16 0.30 20.56
C ILE A 50 18.84 1.78 20.42
N VAL A 51 17.73 2.13 19.76
CA VAL A 51 17.31 3.52 19.48
C VAL A 51 15.79 3.61 19.51
N PRO A 52 15.16 4.63 20.11
CA PRO A 52 13.72 4.83 20.02
C PRO A 52 13.23 4.93 18.56
N LEU A 53 12.24 4.12 18.19
CA LEU A 53 11.71 4.06 16.82
C LEU A 53 10.22 4.40 16.77
N ALA A 54 9.78 4.96 15.65
CA ALA A 54 8.35 5.11 15.38
C ALA A 54 7.74 3.78 14.94
N ILE A 55 7.40 2.93 15.92
CA ILE A 55 6.98 1.54 15.75
C ILE A 55 5.97 1.34 14.61
N LYS A 56 4.86 2.09 14.63
CA LYS A 56 3.80 1.99 13.63
C LYS A 56 4.27 2.31 12.21
N SER A 57 5.20 3.27 12.07
CA SER A 57 5.75 3.64 10.77
C SER A 57 6.74 2.60 10.27
N VAL A 58 7.64 2.12 11.13
CA VAL A 58 8.66 1.12 10.78
C VAL A 58 8.01 -0.21 10.38
N ILE A 59 7.04 -0.70 11.15
CA ILE A 59 6.30 -1.93 10.83
C ILE A 59 5.61 -1.80 9.47
N LEU A 60 4.87 -0.69 9.27
CA LEU A 60 4.13 -0.45 8.03
C LEU A 60 5.06 -0.36 6.81
N SER A 61 6.17 0.38 6.93
CA SER A 61 7.16 0.52 5.86
C SER A 61 7.85 -0.82 5.53
N SER A 62 8.11 -1.65 6.54
CA SER A 62 8.74 -2.96 6.35
C SER A 62 7.81 -3.95 5.64
N LEU A 63 6.52 -3.92 5.97
CA LEU A 63 5.51 -4.83 5.43
C LEU A 63 4.83 -4.35 4.15
N ILE A 64 5.19 -3.16 3.64
CA ILE A 64 4.44 -2.46 2.59
C ILE A 64 4.18 -3.34 1.34
N ILE A 65 5.10 -4.24 1.03
CA ILE A 65 4.98 -5.14 -0.13
C ILE A 65 3.97 -6.27 0.06
N LEU A 66 3.76 -6.72 1.31
CA LEU A 66 2.80 -7.77 1.65
C LEU A 66 1.40 -7.20 1.82
N ILE A 67 1.28 -5.90 2.04
CA ILE A 67 -0.01 -5.24 2.24
C ILE A 67 -0.82 -5.34 0.94
N PRO A 68 -2.02 -5.95 0.95
CA PRO A 68 -2.74 -6.37 -0.24
C PRO A 68 -3.53 -5.21 -0.88
N GLY A 69 -2.87 -4.07 -1.08
CA GLY A 69 -3.48 -2.89 -1.66
C GLY A 69 -4.08 -3.20 -3.03
N MET A 70 -3.24 -3.56 -4.00
CA MET A 70 -3.67 -3.80 -5.38
C MET A 70 -4.81 -4.82 -5.46
N SER A 71 -4.77 -5.86 -4.63
CA SER A 71 -5.84 -6.86 -4.51
C SER A 71 -7.17 -6.24 -4.05
N LEU A 72 -7.16 -5.35 -3.05
CA LEU A 72 -8.36 -4.63 -2.61
C LEU A 72 -8.92 -3.72 -3.72
N THR A 73 -8.06 -2.95 -4.37
CA THR A 73 -8.48 -2.02 -5.42
C THR A 73 -9.07 -2.75 -6.63
N THR A 74 -8.40 -3.82 -7.06
CA THR A 74 -8.89 -4.63 -8.19
C THR A 74 -10.16 -5.39 -7.84
N ALA A 75 -10.31 -5.89 -6.61
CA ALA A 75 -11.53 -6.53 -6.14
C ALA A 75 -12.73 -5.59 -6.24
N VAL A 76 -12.59 -4.34 -5.76
CA VAL A 76 -13.67 -3.34 -5.80
C VAL A 76 -14.01 -2.96 -7.23
N ARG A 77 -13.00 -2.78 -8.09
CA ARG A 77 -13.22 -2.51 -9.52
C ARG A 77 -13.97 -3.65 -10.20
N GLU A 78 -13.63 -4.91 -9.91
CA GLU A 78 -14.32 -6.08 -10.49
C GLU A 78 -15.75 -6.23 -9.97
N ILE A 79 -15.98 -6.00 -8.67
CA ILE A 79 -17.34 -5.96 -8.10
C ILE A 79 -18.18 -4.87 -8.78
N SER A 80 -17.62 -3.67 -8.95
CA SER A 80 -18.32 -2.58 -9.62
C SER A 80 -18.58 -2.85 -11.10
N SER A 81 -17.74 -3.66 -11.74
CA SER A 81 -17.85 -4.05 -13.16
C SER A 81 -18.68 -5.33 -13.36
N GLN A 82 -19.44 -5.77 -12.36
CA GLN A 82 -20.26 -6.99 -12.38
C GLN A 82 -19.49 -8.33 -12.47
N HIS A 83 -18.17 -8.32 -12.31
CA HIS A 83 -17.35 -9.53 -12.17
C HIS A 83 -17.30 -9.99 -10.69
N LEU A 84 -18.47 -10.35 -10.15
CA LEU A 84 -18.66 -10.60 -8.72
C LEU A 84 -17.82 -11.79 -8.20
N VAL A 85 -17.71 -12.88 -8.97
CA VAL A 85 -17.01 -14.09 -8.52
C VAL A 85 -15.52 -13.81 -8.31
N SER A 86 -14.84 -13.20 -9.29
CA SER A 86 -13.43 -12.87 -9.19
C SER A 86 -13.18 -11.74 -8.19
N GLY A 87 -14.07 -10.74 -8.15
CA GLY A 87 -13.99 -9.62 -7.21
C GLY A 87 -14.10 -10.09 -5.76
N MET A 88 -15.08 -10.95 -5.44
CA MET A 88 -15.23 -11.51 -4.08
C MET A 88 -14.08 -12.43 -3.69
N ALA A 89 -13.55 -13.24 -4.62
CA ALA A 89 -12.40 -14.09 -4.36
C ALA A 89 -11.15 -13.26 -4.01
N ARG A 90 -10.87 -12.19 -4.76
CA ARG A 90 -9.75 -11.28 -4.47
C ARG A 90 -9.95 -10.49 -3.18
N MET A 91 -11.18 -10.04 -2.90
CA MET A 91 -11.52 -9.38 -1.64
C MET A 91 -11.25 -10.32 -0.45
N GLY A 92 -11.70 -11.58 -0.54
CA GLY A 92 -11.46 -12.59 0.48
C GLY A 92 -9.97 -12.87 0.70
N GLY A 93 -9.18 -12.98 -0.39
CA GLY A 93 -7.73 -13.15 -0.31
C GLY A 93 -7.01 -11.96 0.33
N ALA A 94 -7.41 -10.73 -0.02
CA ALA A 94 -6.87 -9.52 0.57
C ALA A 94 -7.22 -9.42 2.07
N MET A 95 -8.47 -9.71 2.45
CA MET A 95 -8.89 -9.72 3.84
C MET A 95 -8.13 -10.79 4.65
N SER A 96 -7.96 -11.99 4.09
CA SER A 96 -7.14 -13.04 4.72
C SER A 96 -5.70 -12.57 4.96
N THR A 97 -5.11 -11.89 3.99
CA THR A 97 -3.75 -11.34 4.12
C THR A 97 -3.68 -10.28 5.23
N LEU A 98 -4.65 -9.34 5.28
CA LEU A 98 -4.71 -8.33 6.34
C LEU A 98 -4.87 -8.96 7.73
N LEU A 99 -5.71 -9.99 7.86
CA LEU A 99 -5.89 -10.73 9.12
C LEU A 99 -4.62 -11.45 9.56
N LYS A 100 -3.90 -12.08 8.63
CA LYS A 100 -2.60 -12.73 8.93
C LYS A 100 -1.56 -11.71 9.38
N LEU A 101 -1.45 -10.59 8.68
CA LEU A 101 -0.53 -9.51 9.04
C LEU A 101 -0.89 -8.95 10.43
N GLY A 102 -2.17 -8.64 10.68
CA GLY A 102 -2.65 -8.14 11.97
C GLY A 102 -2.43 -9.14 13.11
N PHE A 103 -2.68 -10.43 12.88
CA PHE A 103 -2.41 -11.48 13.84
C PHE A 103 -0.92 -11.59 14.16
N GLY A 104 -0.06 -11.60 13.14
CA GLY A 104 1.39 -11.64 13.32
C GLY A 104 1.89 -10.45 14.14
N THR A 105 1.38 -9.24 13.87
CA THR A 105 1.73 -8.06 14.65
C THR A 105 1.24 -8.13 16.09
N LEU A 106 0.00 -8.57 16.33
CA LEU A 106 -0.53 -8.71 17.68
C LEU A 106 0.24 -9.78 18.47
N ALA A 107 0.49 -10.93 17.87
CA ALA A 107 1.23 -12.02 18.50
C ALA A 107 2.64 -11.59 18.91
N ALA A 108 3.36 -10.85 18.06
CA ALA A 108 4.67 -10.31 18.40
C ALA A 108 4.62 -9.33 19.57
N SER A 109 3.62 -8.43 19.60
CA SER A 109 3.43 -7.48 20.69
C SER A 109 3.15 -8.18 22.02
N GLU A 110 2.28 -9.19 22.04
CA GLU A 110 1.98 -9.96 23.25
C GLU A 110 3.18 -10.75 23.75
N VAL A 111 3.97 -11.35 22.84
CA VAL A 111 5.21 -12.05 23.20
C VAL A 111 6.23 -11.07 23.81
N CYS A 112 6.42 -9.89 23.22
CA CYS A 112 7.33 -8.89 23.77
C CYS A 112 6.87 -8.39 25.14
N ASN A 113 5.55 -8.17 25.31
CA ASN A 113 4.95 -7.75 26.57
C ASN A 113 5.14 -8.82 27.66
N ALA A 114 4.91 -10.09 27.35
CA ALA A 114 5.13 -11.21 28.26
C ALA A 114 6.61 -11.34 28.70
N LEU A 115 7.54 -10.96 27.82
CA LEU A 115 8.98 -10.92 28.10
C LEU A 115 9.42 -9.62 28.81
N GLY A 116 8.50 -8.69 29.08
CA GLY A 116 8.81 -7.40 29.70
C GLY A 116 9.56 -6.41 28.77
N ILE A 117 9.57 -6.66 27.47
CA ILE A 117 10.23 -5.79 26.47
C ILE A 117 9.22 -4.74 26.01
N HIS A 118 9.41 -3.52 26.50
CA HIS A 118 8.55 -2.38 26.17
C HIS A 118 9.25 -1.49 25.15
N ALA A 119 8.55 -1.18 24.06
CA ALA A 119 9.03 -0.21 23.09
C ALA A 119 9.12 1.19 23.72
N ARG A 120 10.11 1.97 23.30
CA ARG A 120 10.21 3.38 23.70
C ARG A 120 9.27 4.22 22.83
N ASP A 121 8.51 5.12 23.47
CA ASP A 121 7.69 6.08 22.74
C ASP A 121 8.59 7.06 21.98
N PHE A 122 8.43 7.09 20.66
CA PHE A 122 9.12 8.02 19.78
C PHE A 122 8.16 8.60 18.76
N VAL A 123 8.09 9.92 18.73
CA VAL A 123 7.29 10.67 17.76
C VAL A 123 8.23 11.19 16.68
N LEU A 124 7.91 10.90 15.42
CA LEU A 124 8.68 11.40 14.29
C LEU A 124 8.61 12.94 14.25
N PRO A 125 9.75 13.65 14.23
CA PRO A 125 9.74 15.08 13.95
C PRO A 125 9.23 15.31 12.52
N PRO A 126 8.46 16.39 12.29
CA PRO A 126 7.99 16.73 10.95
C PRO A 126 9.19 16.99 10.04
N LEU A 127 9.28 16.26 8.93
CA LEU A 127 10.30 16.50 7.92
C LEU A 127 9.92 17.72 7.06
N PRO A 128 10.92 18.44 6.52
CA PRO A 128 10.68 19.48 5.53
C PRO A 128 9.94 18.93 4.30
N SER A 129 9.00 19.71 3.76
CA SER A 129 8.17 19.32 2.61
C SER A 129 8.95 19.00 1.34
N TRP A 130 10.17 19.54 1.18
CA TRP A 130 11.04 19.21 0.04
C TRP A 130 11.48 17.74 0.03
N THR A 131 11.42 17.05 1.18
CA THR A 131 11.82 15.63 1.31
C THR A 131 10.87 14.70 0.54
N ASP A 132 9.65 15.16 0.25
CA ASP A 132 8.67 14.41 -0.53
C ASP A 132 9.19 14.11 -1.94
N TYR A 133 9.90 15.05 -2.58
CA TYR A 133 10.39 14.90 -3.96
C TYR A 133 11.45 13.81 -4.15
N PRO A 134 12.57 13.78 -3.37
CA PRO A 134 13.54 12.69 -3.48
C PRO A 134 12.94 11.35 -3.03
N ALA A 135 12.08 11.35 -2.00
CA ALA A 135 11.39 10.13 -1.57
C ALA A 135 10.49 9.56 -2.68
N LEU A 136 9.77 10.41 -3.40
CA LEU A 136 8.93 10.05 -4.53
C LEU A 136 9.75 9.45 -5.68
N LEU A 137 10.91 10.03 -6.00
CA LEU A 137 11.80 9.48 -7.04
C LEU A 137 12.37 8.11 -6.65
N ILE A 138 12.80 7.95 -5.40
CA ILE A 138 13.27 6.65 -4.88
C ILE A 138 12.14 5.62 -4.93
N ALA A 139 10.93 5.98 -4.51
CA ALA A 139 9.76 5.11 -4.59
C ALA A 139 9.42 4.73 -6.03
N ALA A 140 9.49 5.67 -6.98
CA ALA A 140 9.22 5.41 -8.38
C ALA A 140 10.22 4.41 -8.99
N VAL A 141 11.50 4.55 -8.67
CA VAL A 141 12.54 3.58 -9.08
C VAL A 141 12.30 2.22 -8.43
N ALA A 142 11.96 2.18 -7.13
CA ALA A 142 11.62 0.94 -6.44
C ALA A 142 10.41 0.24 -7.09
N PHE A 143 9.38 0.98 -7.50
CA PHE A 143 8.22 0.43 -8.21
C PHE A 143 8.59 -0.07 -9.61
N ALA A 144 9.44 0.64 -10.35
CA ALA A 144 9.93 0.15 -11.65
C ALA A 144 10.65 -1.20 -11.52
N ILE A 145 11.46 -1.37 -10.45
CA ILE A 145 12.11 -2.65 -10.13
C ILE A 145 11.08 -3.70 -9.72
N LEU A 146 10.14 -3.33 -8.84
CA LEU A 146 9.13 -4.23 -8.29
C LEU A 146 8.24 -4.84 -9.40
N PHE A 147 7.78 -4.02 -10.33
CA PHE A 147 6.97 -4.46 -11.48
C PHE A 147 7.82 -5.04 -12.62
N ARG A 148 9.14 -5.19 -12.41
CA ARG A 148 10.09 -5.70 -13.41
C ARG A 148 9.97 -4.97 -14.76
N ALA A 149 9.76 -3.65 -14.70
CA ALA A 149 9.62 -2.83 -15.90
C ALA A 149 10.93 -2.86 -16.70
N ALA A 150 10.82 -2.99 -18.03
CA ALA A 150 12.00 -2.89 -18.89
C ALA A 150 12.65 -1.52 -18.71
N ARG A 151 13.99 -1.45 -18.74
CA ARG A 151 14.74 -0.20 -18.48
C ARG A 151 14.29 0.98 -19.34
N ARG A 152 13.79 0.70 -20.56
CA ARG A 152 13.22 1.69 -21.49
C ARG A 152 11.89 2.30 -21.02
N ASP A 153 11.13 1.58 -20.20
CA ASP A 153 9.82 2.00 -19.70
C ASP A 153 9.92 2.67 -18.32
N TRP A 154 11.12 2.72 -17.72
CA TRP A 154 11.35 3.42 -16.45
C TRP A 154 10.91 4.89 -16.46
N PRO A 155 11.20 5.71 -17.49
CA PRO A 155 10.76 7.10 -17.51
C PRO A 155 9.23 7.22 -17.46
N VAL A 156 8.54 6.28 -18.11
CA VAL A 156 7.07 6.22 -18.16
C VAL A 156 6.49 5.82 -16.81
N VAL A 157 7.10 4.85 -16.12
CA VAL A 157 6.73 4.46 -14.75
C VAL A 157 6.96 5.62 -13.78
N ILE A 158 8.10 6.30 -13.87
CA ILE A 158 8.41 7.45 -13.01
C ILE A 158 7.39 8.57 -13.24
N LEU A 159 7.07 8.89 -14.49
CA LEU A 159 6.04 9.87 -14.81
C LEU A 159 4.68 9.47 -14.23
N ALA A 160 4.29 8.20 -14.32
CA ALA A 160 3.04 7.71 -13.75
C ALA A 160 2.98 7.93 -12.23
N VAL A 161 4.03 7.56 -11.50
CA VAL A 161 4.10 7.72 -10.04
C VAL A 161 4.07 9.20 -9.65
N VAL A 162 4.82 10.04 -10.37
CA VAL A 162 4.87 11.49 -10.15
C VAL A 162 3.51 12.13 -10.39
N VAL A 163 2.87 11.84 -11.52
CA VAL A 163 1.53 12.35 -11.84
C VAL A 163 0.51 11.88 -10.81
N GLY A 164 0.52 10.60 -10.42
CA GLY A 164 -0.37 10.06 -9.40
C GLY A 164 -0.24 10.81 -8.06
N TYR A 165 0.99 11.03 -7.59
CA TYR A 165 1.24 11.78 -6.37
C TYR A 165 0.73 13.24 -6.45
N PHE A 166 1.07 13.98 -7.51
CA PHE A 166 0.68 15.38 -7.64
C PHE A 166 -0.81 15.57 -7.84
N THR A 167 -1.45 14.73 -8.65
CA THR A 167 -2.90 14.79 -8.87
C THR A 167 -3.68 14.49 -7.60
N THR A 168 -3.22 13.54 -6.79
CA THR A 168 -3.83 13.27 -5.48
C THR A 168 -3.57 14.36 -4.46
N ARG A 169 -2.36 14.94 -4.43
CA ARG A 169 -2.05 16.07 -3.55
C ARG A 169 -2.90 17.30 -3.91
N TRP A 170 -2.95 17.68 -5.18
CA TRP A 170 -3.76 18.80 -5.64
C TRP A 170 -5.25 18.56 -5.45
N GLY A 171 -5.74 17.35 -5.74
CA GLY A 171 -7.13 17.00 -5.47
C GLY A 171 -7.45 17.05 -3.97
N GLY A 172 -6.51 16.73 -3.09
CA GLY A 172 -6.65 16.91 -1.64
C GLY A 172 -6.72 18.38 -1.21
N GLU A 173 -5.90 19.25 -1.80
CA GLU A 173 -5.93 20.70 -1.55
C GLU A 173 -7.22 21.35 -2.05
N ILE A 174 -7.75 20.88 -3.19
CA ILE A 174 -9.05 21.31 -3.73
C ILE A 174 -10.19 20.82 -2.82
N ALA A 175 -10.10 19.58 -2.32
CA ALA A 175 -11.07 18.98 -1.41
C ALA A 175 -11.13 19.67 -0.05
N GLY A 176 -10.08 20.38 0.40
CA GLY A 176 -10.15 21.23 1.58
C GLY A 176 -11.27 22.29 1.54
N ARG A 177 -11.83 22.57 0.35
CA ARG A 177 -12.99 23.45 0.13
C ARG A 177 -14.33 22.69 -0.06
N LEU A 178 -14.30 21.36 -0.16
CA LEU A 178 -15.45 20.49 -0.45
C LEU A 178 -15.56 19.41 0.65
N PRO A 179 -16.59 19.43 1.52
CA PRO A 179 -16.65 18.56 2.69
C PRO A 179 -16.88 17.05 2.46
N ALA A 180 -16.74 16.52 1.25
CA ALA A 180 -17.24 15.18 0.94
C ALA A 180 -16.31 14.40 0.02
N ALA A 181 -15.83 13.25 0.53
CA ALA A 181 -15.09 12.21 -0.15
C ALA A 181 -13.59 12.48 -0.43
N PRO A 182 -12.75 11.43 -0.50
CA PRO A 182 -11.33 11.55 -0.80
C PRO A 182 -11.10 11.85 -2.29
N PHE A 183 -11.45 13.07 -2.69
CA PHE A 183 -11.41 13.56 -4.07
C PHE A 183 -10.01 13.47 -4.69
N GLY A 184 -8.95 13.61 -3.89
CA GLY A 184 -7.57 13.39 -4.36
C GLY A 184 -7.34 11.99 -4.92
N VAL A 185 -7.87 10.96 -4.28
CA VAL A 185 -7.72 9.57 -4.75
C VAL A 185 -8.58 9.32 -6.00
N PHE A 186 -9.78 9.90 -6.04
CA PHE A 186 -10.63 9.90 -7.23
C PHE A 186 -9.92 10.54 -8.43
N LEU A 187 -9.39 11.76 -8.26
CA LEU A 187 -8.72 12.51 -9.33
C LEU A 187 -7.45 11.80 -9.78
N GLY A 188 -6.67 11.25 -8.85
CA GLY A 188 -5.49 10.44 -9.16
C GLY A 188 -5.84 9.19 -9.98
N GLY A 189 -6.88 8.45 -9.58
CA GLY A 189 -7.38 7.30 -10.33
C GLY A 189 -7.84 7.69 -11.74
N LEU A 190 -8.59 8.79 -11.87
CA LEU A 190 -9.08 9.31 -13.15
C LEU A 190 -7.94 9.66 -14.10
N VAL A 191 -6.97 10.45 -13.64
CA VAL A 191 -5.86 10.89 -14.49
C VAL A 191 -4.96 9.71 -14.86
N LEU A 192 -4.62 8.82 -13.92
CA LEU A 192 -3.78 7.66 -14.20
C LEU A 192 -4.46 6.68 -15.17
N SER A 193 -5.76 6.45 -15.02
CA SER A 193 -6.52 5.59 -15.92
C SER A 193 -6.58 6.16 -17.34
N ALA A 194 -6.90 7.46 -17.46
CA ALA A 194 -6.90 8.16 -18.75
C ALA A 194 -5.51 8.13 -19.42
N LEU A 195 -4.44 8.42 -18.66
CA LEU A 195 -3.06 8.38 -19.16
C LEU A 195 -2.62 6.99 -19.58
N ALA A 196 -2.99 5.95 -18.83
CA ALA A 196 -2.67 4.57 -19.18
C ALA A 196 -3.30 4.16 -20.53
N ASN A 197 -4.55 4.55 -20.76
CA ASN A 197 -5.25 4.28 -22.02
C ASN A 197 -4.69 5.13 -23.18
N LEU A 198 -4.34 6.39 -22.91
CA LEU A 198 -3.72 7.29 -23.89
C LEU A 198 -2.36 6.76 -24.34
N TYR A 199 -1.52 6.33 -23.39
CA TYR A 199 -0.24 5.70 -23.68
C TYR A 199 -0.41 4.40 -24.46
N ALA A 200 -1.39 3.56 -24.11
CA ALA A 200 -1.66 2.34 -24.86
C ALA A 200 -2.05 2.60 -26.32
N ARG A 201 -2.74 3.72 -26.58
CA ARG A 201 -3.12 4.16 -27.92
C ARG A 201 -1.91 4.63 -28.72
N PHE A 202 -1.09 5.53 -28.17
CA PHE A 202 0.04 6.11 -28.88
C PHE A 202 1.25 5.16 -28.97
N ALA A 203 1.67 4.58 -27.85
CA ALA A 203 2.89 3.79 -27.77
C ALA A 203 2.73 2.34 -28.28
N HIS A 204 1.50 1.90 -28.58
CA HIS A 204 1.21 0.51 -28.98
C HIS A 204 1.71 -0.54 -27.96
N ARG A 205 1.73 -0.17 -26.67
CA ARG A 205 2.15 -1.02 -25.55
C ARG A 205 1.02 -1.18 -24.54
N PRO A 206 1.03 -2.24 -23.70
CA PRO A 206 0.01 -2.42 -22.68
C PRO A 206 -0.04 -1.23 -21.72
N GLY A 207 -1.23 -0.63 -21.52
CA GLY A 207 -1.44 0.46 -20.56
C GLY A 207 -1.13 0.06 -19.11
N ALA A 208 -1.08 -1.24 -18.82
CA ALA A 208 -0.67 -1.80 -17.53
C ALA A 208 0.72 -1.31 -17.07
N VAL A 209 1.62 -0.95 -18.00
CA VAL A 209 2.96 -0.42 -17.69
C VAL A 209 2.89 0.90 -16.91
N ILE A 210 1.88 1.74 -17.17
CA ILE A 210 1.63 2.99 -16.43
C ILE A 210 0.69 2.74 -15.26
N ARG A 211 -0.37 1.97 -15.52
CA ARG A 211 -1.51 1.86 -14.61
C ARG A 211 -1.12 1.19 -13.29
N GLU A 212 -0.45 0.04 -13.34
CA GLU A 212 -0.19 -0.75 -12.14
C GLU A 212 0.78 -0.03 -11.17
N PRO A 213 1.93 0.51 -11.62
CA PRO A 213 2.84 1.24 -10.73
C PRO A 213 2.27 2.57 -10.23
N GLY A 214 1.53 3.30 -11.08
CA GLY A 214 0.92 4.57 -10.69
C GLY A 214 -0.18 4.38 -9.65
N ILE A 215 -1.06 3.37 -9.84
CA ILE A 215 -2.13 3.08 -8.90
C ILE A 215 -1.57 2.63 -7.55
N LEU A 216 -0.49 1.85 -7.52
CA LEU A 216 0.09 1.30 -6.28
C LEU A 216 0.28 2.36 -5.18
N LEU A 217 0.64 3.59 -5.55
CA LEU A 217 0.82 4.70 -4.62
C LEU A 217 -0.51 5.22 -4.02
N LEU A 218 -1.59 5.13 -4.79
CA LEU A 218 -2.94 5.59 -4.42
C LEU A 218 -3.71 4.57 -3.59
N VAL A 219 -3.28 3.32 -3.61
CA VAL A 219 -4.07 2.25 -3.04
C VAL A 219 -4.09 2.31 -1.51
N PRO A 220 -5.28 2.27 -0.88
CA PRO A 220 -5.41 2.34 0.57
C PRO A 220 -5.05 1.05 1.33
N GLY A 221 -4.08 0.26 0.86
CA GLY A 221 -3.69 -0.98 1.53
C GLY A 221 -3.22 -0.75 2.98
N SER A 222 -2.41 0.30 3.18
CA SER A 222 -1.89 0.68 4.50
C SER A 222 -2.98 1.10 5.48
N VAL A 223 -4.06 1.72 4.97
CA VAL A 223 -5.24 2.10 5.75
C VAL A 223 -5.97 0.84 6.23
N GLY A 224 -6.13 -0.16 5.35
CA GLY A 224 -6.73 -1.44 5.74
C GLY A 224 -5.93 -2.19 6.80
N PHE A 225 -4.61 -2.24 6.65
CA PHE A 225 -3.74 -2.83 7.68
C PHE A 225 -3.84 -2.11 9.02
N ARG A 226 -3.86 -0.76 9.03
CA ARG A 226 -4.03 0.04 10.25
C ARG A 226 -5.39 -0.22 10.90
N SER A 227 -6.47 -0.26 10.12
CA SER A 227 -7.82 -0.54 10.64
C SER A 227 -7.88 -1.90 11.36
N VAL A 228 -7.39 -2.96 10.71
CA VAL A 228 -7.32 -4.30 11.34
C VAL A 228 -6.45 -4.29 12.60
N SER A 229 -5.27 -3.68 12.54
CA SER A 229 -4.36 -3.60 13.69
C SER A 229 -5.02 -2.88 14.87
N TYR A 230 -5.68 -1.74 14.63
CA TYR A 230 -6.39 -0.98 15.67
C TYR A 230 -7.55 -1.76 16.30
N LEU A 231 -8.31 -2.52 15.49
CA LEU A 231 -9.38 -3.36 16.01
C LEU A 231 -8.84 -4.48 16.91
N LEU A 232 -7.71 -5.09 16.53
CA LEU A 232 -7.03 -6.12 17.32
C LEU A 232 -6.44 -5.57 18.64
N GLU A 233 -5.95 -4.33 18.63
CA GLU A 233 -5.47 -3.60 19.81
C GLU A 233 -6.61 -3.03 20.70
N ARG A 234 -7.87 -3.42 20.45
CA ARG A 234 -9.08 -2.93 21.15
C ARG A 234 -9.33 -1.42 21.04
N SER A 235 -8.74 -0.76 20.05
CA SER A 235 -8.97 0.66 19.75
C SER A 235 -10.13 0.84 18.75
N THR A 236 -11.33 0.38 19.13
CA THR A 236 -12.48 0.21 18.23
C THR A 236 -12.89 1.47 17.48
N LYS A 237 -12.89 2.65 18.13
CA LYS A 237 -13.24 3.93 17.48
C LYS A 237 -12.29 4.22 16.30
N LEU A 238 -10.98 4.23 16.57
CA LEU A 238 -9.97 4.45 15.52
C LEU A 238 -10.01 3.37 14.44
N GLY A 239 -10.21 2.11 14.82
CA GLY A 239 -10.35 0.99 13.89
C GLY A 239 -11.53 1.16 12.93
N MET A 240 -12.71 1.53 13.45
CA MET A 240 -13.92 1.79 12.68
C MET A 240 -13.78 3.02 11.78
N ASP A 241 -13.29 4.14 12.30
CA ASP A 241 -13.09 5.37 11.51
C ASP A 241 -12.11 5.13 10.35
N THR A 242 -11.00 4.42 10.63
CA THR A 242 -10.02 4.04 9.61
C THR A 242 -10.61 3.05 8.60
N GLY A 243 -11.51 2.16 9.04
CA GLY A 243 -12.20 1.20 8.17
C GLY A 243 -13.20 1.87 7.23
N LEU A 244 -13.97 2.84 7.73
CA LEU A 244 -14.85 3.68 6.92
C LEU A 244 -14.03 4.49 5.91
N LEU A 245 -12.89 5.04 6.34
CA LEU A 245 -11.96 5.74 5.46
C LEU A 245 -11.44 4.82 4.35
N LEU A 246 -11.05 3.58 4.66
CA LEU A 246 -10.66 2.58 3.65
C LEU A 246 -11.77 2.39 2.60
N ILE A 247 -13.01 2.18 3.03
CA ILE A 247 -14.15 1.97 2.12
C ILE A 247 -14.33 3.18 1.21
N THR A 248 -14.30 4.40 1.76
CA THR A 248 -14.44 5.61 0.96
C THR A 248 -13.28 5.81 -0.03
N LEU A 249 -12.04 5.48 0.35
CA LEU A 249 -10.88 5.53 -0.55
C LEU A 249 -11.01 4.51 -1.69
N LEU A 250 -11.48 3.29 -1.39
CA LEU A 250 -11.69 2.25 -2.38
C LEU A 250 -12.78 2.63 -3.39
N ILE A 251 -13.91 3.17 -2.92
CA ILE A 251 -15.00 3.65 -3.79
C ILE A 251 -14.51 4.81 -4.66
N ALA A 252 -13.82 5.79 -4.07
CA ALA A 252 -13.29 6.94 -4.80
C ALA A 252 -12.27 6.51 -5.87
N LEU A 253 -11.37 5.58 -5.54
CA LEU A 253 -10.39 5.07 -6.48
C LEU A 253 -11.06 4.28 -7.61
N ALA A 254 -12.00 3.38 -7.29
CA ALA A 254 -12.73 2.61 -8.29
C ALA A 254 -13.53 3.53 -9.24
N ALA A 255 -14.23 4.52 -8.70
CA ALA A 255 -14.92 5.53 -9.48
C ALA A 255 -13.93 6.28 -10.38
N GLY A 256 -12.83 6.80 -9.83
CA GLY A 256 -11.79 7.50 -10.59
C GLY A 256 -11.29 6.67 -11.78
N LEU A 257 -10.96 5.40 -11.54
CA LEU A 257 -10.50 4.48 -12.59
C LEU A 257 -11.55 4.29 -13.70
N MET A 258 -12.83 4.10 -13.33
CA MET A 258 -13.94 3.95 -14.28
C MET A 258 -14.18 5.23 -15.11
N PHE A 259 -14.22 6.40 -14.47
CA PHE A 259 -14.39 7.66 -15.17
C PHE A 259 -13.19 7.97 -16.10
N GLY A 260 -11.98 7.59 -15.71
CA GLY A 260 -10.81 7.70 -16.58
C GLY A 260 -10.88 6.82 -17.84
N GLU A 261 -11.49 5.63 -17.73
CA GLU A 261 -11.73 4.76 -18.89
C GLU A 261 -12.77 5.34 -19.86
N LEU A 262 -13.78 6.05 -19.34
CA LEU A 262 -14.76 6.76 -20.15
C LEU A 262 -14.15 7.97 -20.86
N LEU A 263 -13.24 8.69 -20.20
CA LEU A 263 -12.53 9.84 -20.79
C LEU A 263 -11.61 9.43 -21.94
N VAL A 264 -10.90 8.32 -21.79
CA VAL A 264 -10.03 7.77 -22.84
C VAL A 264 -10.31 6.29 -22.98
N ALA A 265 -11.05 5.92 -24.02
CA ALA A 265 -11.47 4.55 -24.26
C ALA A 265 -10.27 3.59 -24.39
N PRO A 266 -10.31 2.41 -23.74
CA PRO A 266 -9.24 1.41 -23.86
C PRO A 266 -9.19 0.81 -25.26
N ARG A 267 -7.96 0.57 -25.77
CA ARG A 267 -7.74 0.06 -27.14
C ARG A 267 -8.22 -1.38 -27.35
N ARG A 268 -8.27 -2.18 -26.28
CA ARG A 268 -8.88 -3.52 -26.20
C ARG A 268 -9.46 -3.69 -24.81
N SER A 269 -10.74 -4.06 -24.70
CA SER A 269 -11.30 -4.58 -23.46
C SER A 269 -10.57 -5.89 -23.14
N LEU A 270 -9.94 -5.95 -21.97
CA LEU A 270 -9.43 -7.21 -21.42
C LEU A 270 -10.59 -8.16 -21.16
#